data_AF-W8P315-F1
#
_entry.id   AF-W8P315-F1
#
_cell.length_a   1.000
_cell.length_b   1.000
_cell.length_c   1.000
_cell.angle_alpha   90.00
_cell.angle_beta   90.00
_cell.angle_gamma   90.00
#
_symmetry.space_group_name_H-M   'P 1'
#
loop_
_entity.id
_entity.type
_entity.pdbx_description
1 polymer ?
#
loop_
_entity_poly.entity_id
_entity_poly.type
_entity_poly.pdbx_seq_one_letter_code
_entity_poly.pdbx_strand_id
1 'polypeptide(L)'
;MDETLVLLLLGLYGYVAFALVLHTAKKTLLGKSFFWPETRRYTDVVIGLVSLLYSTRVSQSDLRFITALYGLSLLANSLRGPLGVGKWNVGARKAFNYLANSYIVLSLFLMAPAVKKLTGVEPVLILIPLFLGTYYVVWGWRR
;
A
#
# COMPACT_ATOMS: atom_id res chain seq x y z
N MET A 1 4.99 -9.08 -20.94
CA MET A 1 5.44 -8.25 -19.79
C MET A 1 5.84 -9.20 -18.69
N ASP A 2 7.07 -9.09 -18.16
CA ASP A 2 7.59 -9.97 -17.08
C ASP A 2 6.70 -9.85 -15.85
N GLU A 3 6.22 -10.99 -15.31
CA GLU A 3 5.38 -11.05 -14.10
C GLU A 3 6.03 -10.28 -12.95
N THR A 4 7.35 -10.47 -12.80
CA THR A 4 8.18 -9.81 -11.79
C THR A 4 8.09 -8.29 -11.86
N LEU A 5 8.06 -7.73 -13.08
CA LEU A 5 8.01 -6.30 -13.30
C LEU A 5 6.63 -5.74 -12.93
N VAL A 6 5.55 -6.45 -13.27
CA VAL A 6 4.19 -5.99 -12.93
C VAL A 6 3.99 -5.98 -11.42
N LEU A 7 4.38 -7.06 -10.75
CA LEU A 7 4.30 -7.17 -9.29
C LEU A 7 5.16 -6.10 -8.61
N LEU A 8 6.36 -5.83 -9.12
CA LEU A 8 7.19 -4.72 -8.64
C LEU A 8 6.49 -3.38 -8.77
N LEU A 9 5.88 -3.08 -9.93
CA LEU A 9 5.19 -1.79 -10.15
C LEU A 9 3.97 -1.63 -9.22
N LEU A 10 3.20 -2.70 -9.02
CA LEU A 10 2.09 -2.71 -8.05
C LEU A 10 2.61 -2.49 -6.63
N GLY A 11 3.66 -3.21 -6.23
CA GLY A 11 4.29 -3.04 -4.93
C GLY A 11 4.86 -1.63 -4.71
N LEU A 12 5.53 -1.06 -5.71
CA LEU A 12 6.06 0.31 -5.67
C LEU A 12 4.95 1.34 -5.49
N TYR A 13 3.80 1.17 -6.15
CA TYR A 13 2.63 2.02 -5.90
C TYR A 13 2.23 2.00 -4.41
N GLY A 14 2.15 0.80 -3.81
CA GLY A 14 1.82 0.64 -2.39
C GLY A 14 2.83 1.34 -1.47
N TYR A 15 4.11 1.21 -1.77
CA TYR A 15 5.18 1.90 -1.04
C TYR A 15 5.08 3.43 -1.15
N VAL A 16 4.89 3.98 -2.36
CA VAL A 16 4.74 5.42 -2.58
C VAL A 16 3.49 5.95 -1.88
N ALA A 17 2.37 5.25 -1.98
CA ALA A 17 1.14 5.61 -1.28
C ALA A 17 1.34 5.66 0.24
N PHE A 18 2.05 4.68 0.81
CA PHE A 18 2.44 4.66 2.22
C PHE A 18 3.27 5.89 2.60
N ALA A 19 4.34 6.18 1.85
CA ALA A 19 5.21 7.33 2.12
C ALA A 19 4.44 8.66 2.07
N LEU A 20 3.56 8.82 1.08
CA LEU A 20 2.74 10.02 0.93
C LEU A 20 1.69 10.16 2.04
N VAL A 21 1.11 9.07 2.54
CA VAL A 21 0.23 9.11 3.71
C VAL A 21 0.96 9.60 4.95
N LEU A 22 2.16 9.07 5.21
CA LEU A 22 2.96 9.51 6.35
C LEU A 22 3.30 10.99 6.25
N HIS A 23 3.73 11.43 5.06
CA HIS A 23 4.06 12.82 4.80
C HIS A 23 2.85 13.74 4.96
N THR A 24 1.68 13.31 4.47
CA THR A 24 0.41 14.03 4.60
C THR A 24 0.00 14.13 6.06
N ALA A 25 0.01 13.02 6.81
CA ALA A 25 -0.33 12.99 8.22
C ALA A 25 0.52 13.97 9.03
N LYS A 26 1.84 14.01 8.76
CA LYS A 26 2.75 14.99 9.38
C LYS A 26 2.38 16.42 9.01
N LYS A 27 2.10 16.72 7.74
CA LYS A 27 1.69 18.07 7.30
C LYS A 27 0.38 18.53 7.92
N THR A 28 -0.60 17.64 8.04
CA THR A 28 -1.89 17.93 8.68
C THR A 28 -1.70 18.28 10.16
N LEU A 29 -0.84 17.55 10.89
CA LEU A 29 -0.50 17.90 12.28
C LEU A 29 0.19 19.27 12.39
N LEU A 30 0.91 19.69 11.35
CA LEU A 30 1.55 21.01 11.27
C LEU A 30 0.62 22.10 10.71
N GLY A 31 -0.69 21.82 10.58
CA GLY A 31 -1.69 22.79 10.12
C GLY A 31 -1.63 23.14 8.62
N LYS A 32 -0.91 22.36 7.80
CA LYS A 32 -0.81 22.61 6.35
C LYS A 32 -1.83 21.75 5.58
N SER A 33 -2.62 22.37 4.71
CA SER A 33 -3.54 21.64 3.83
C SER A 33 -2.77 20.88 2.75
N PHE A 34 -3.24 19.67 2.41
CA PHE A 34 -2.63 18.84 1.36
C PHE A 34 -3.71 17.99 0.67
N PHE A 35 -3.79 18.08 -0.66
CA PHE A 35 -4.86 17.52 -1.50
C PHE A 35 -4.75 16.02 -1.82
N TRP A 36 -3.65 15.36 -1.43
CA TRP A 36 -3.38 13.97 -1.78
C TRP A 36 -4.48 12.94 -1.39
N PRO A 37 -5.17 13.06 -0.24
CA PRO A 37 -6.19 12.08 0.14
C PRO A 37 -7.34 11.93 -0.86
N GLU A 38 -7.69 13.00 -1.58
CA GLU A 38 -8.80 12.99 -2.54
C GLU A 38 -8.40 12.36 -3.87
N THR A 39 -7.28 12.79 -4.46
CA THR A 39 -6.76 12.23 -5.72
C THR A 39 -6.43 10.76 -5.57
N ARG A 40 -5.86 10.37 -4.43
CA ARG A 40 -5.53 8.98 -4.13
C ARG A 40 -6.74 8.05 -4.22
N ARG A 41 -7.93 8.52 -3.85
CA ARG A 41 -9.16 7.70 -3.88
C ARG A 41 -9.42 7.14 -5.27
N TYR A 42 -9.19 7.93 -6.32
CA TYR A 42 -9.43 7.49 -7.69
C TYR A 42 -8.31 6.57 -8.18
N THR A 43 -7.06 6.88 -7.85
CA THR A 43 -5.91 6.05 -8.22
C THR A 43 -5.95 4.68 -7.55
N ASP A 44 -6.29 4.61 -6.25
CA ASP A 44 -6.44 3.35 -5.51
C ASP A 44 -7.53 2.46 -6.14
N VAL A 45 -8.62 3.03 -6.69
CA VAL A 45 -9.63 2.25 -7.44
C VAL A 45 -9.03 1.64 -8.70
N VAL A 46 -8.38 2.46 -9.52
CA VAL A 46 -7.79 2.01 -10.79
C VAL A 46 -6.75 0.92 -10.54
N ILE A 47 -5.79 1.18 -9.64
CA ILE A 47 -4.74 0.21 -9.32
C ILE A 47 -5.31 -1.04 -8.64
N GLY A 48 -6.33 -0.88 -7.77
CA GLY A 48 -7.02 -2.00 -7.14
C GLY A 48 -7.67 -2.94 -8.15
N LEU A 49 -8.40 -2.39 -9.12
CA LEU A 49 -9.02 -3.16 -10.21
C LEU A 49 -7.97 -3.82 -11.11
N VAL A 50 -6.91 -3.08 -11.48
CA VAL A 50 -5.79 -3.64 -12.26
C VAL A 50 -5.15 -4.81 -11.53
N SER A 51 -4.92 -4.69 -10.22
CA SER A 51 -4.35 -5.76 -9.40
C SER A 51 -5.25 -6.99 -9.37
N LEU A 52 -6.57 -6.82 -9.19
CA LEU A 52 -7.52 -7.93 -9.20
C LEU A 52 -7.55 -8.65 -10.55
N LEU A 53 -7.64 -7.91 -11.65
CA LEU A 53 -7.60 -8.47 -13.00
C LEU A 53 -6.27 -9.20 -13.24
N TYR A 54 -5.16 -8.58 -12.84
CA TYR A 54 -3.83 -9.16 -13.03
C TYR A 54 -3.60 -10.42 -12.18
N SER A 55 -4.22 -10.51 -10.99
CA SER A 55 -4.09 -11.69 -10.11
C SER A 55 -4.45 -13.00 -10.84
N THR A 56 -5.42 -12.97 -11.76
CA THR A 56 -5.83 -14.13 -12.55
C THR A 56 -4.74 -14.67 -13.49
N ARG A 57 -3.72 -13.84 -13.77
CA ARG A 57 -2.58 -14.15 -14.64
C ARG A 57 -1.32 -14.52 -13.86
N VAL A 58 -1.33 -14.42 -12.53
CA VAL A 58 -0.19 -14.76 -11.68
C VAL A 58 -0.08 -16.27 -11.55
N SER A 59 1.07 -16.79 -11.97
CA SER A 59 1.37 -18.23 -12.03
C SER A 59 1.34 -18.87 -10.64
N GLN A 60 2.04 -18.27 -9.67
CA GLN A 60 2.16 -18.76 -8.30
C GLN A 60 0.88 -18.49 -7.49
N SER A 61 0.34 -19.52 -6.81
CA SER A 61 -0.90 -19.43 -6.02
C SER A 61 -0.82 -18.37 -4.92
N ASP A 62 0.31 -18.30 -4.24
CA ASP A 62 0.48 -17.44 -3.07
C ASP A 62 0.57 -15.98 -3.49
N LEU A 63 1.36 -15.69 -4.52
CA LEU A 63 1.42 -14.35 -5.12
C LEU A 63 0.09 -13.95 -5.75
N ARG A 64 -0.65 -14.89 -6.34
CA ARG A 64 -2.01 -14.63 -6.84
C ARG A 64 -2.94 -14.17 -5.73
N PHE A 65 -2.95 -14.88 -4.61
CA PHE A 65 -3.75 -14.52 -3.44
C PHE A 65 -3.32 -13.16 -2.85
N ILE A 66 -2.02 -12.92 -2.70
CA ILE A 66 -1.46 -11.65 -2.23
C ILE A 66 -1.84 -10.50 -3.16
N THR A 67 -1.76 -10.69 -4.47
CA THR A 67 -2.13 -9.69 -5.49
C THR A 67 -3.61 -9.37 -5.44
N ALA A 68 -4.47 -10.38 -5.22
CA ALA A 68 -5.90 -10.17 -5.06
C ALA A 68 -6.21 -9.39 -3.76
N LEU A 69 -5.65 -9.81 -2.62
CA LEU A 69 -5.80 -9.10 -1.35
C LEU A 69 -5.28 -7.67 -1.42
N TYR A 70 -4.17 -7.45 -2.11
CA TYR A 70 -3.62 -6.13 -2.32
C TYR A 70 -4.63 -5.24 -3.06
N GLY A 71 -5.21 -5.76 -4.16
CA GLY A 71 -6.26 -5.06 -4.89
C GLY A 71 -7.48 -4.72 -4.02
N LEU A 72 -8.00 -5.69 -3.27
CA LEU A 72 -9.12 -5.49 -2.35
C LEU A 72 -8.82 -4.44 -1.27
N SER A 73 -7.61 -4.42 -0.73
CA SER A 73 -7.22 -3.45 0.29
C SER A 73 -7.20 -2.01 -0.24
N LEU A 74 -6.77 -1.79 -1.49
CA LEU A 74 -6.83 -0.48 -2.16
C LEU A 74 -8.27 -0.04 -2.43
N LEU A 75 -9.13 -0.97 -2.90
CA LEU A 75 -10.55 -0.68 -3.08
C LEU A 75 -11.23 -0.30 -1.76
N ALA A 76 -10.94 -1.05 -0.69
CA ALA A 76 -11.44 -0.72 0.65
C ALA A 76 -10.96 0.67 1.10
N ASN A 77 -9.69 1.02 0.89
CA ASN A 77 -9.20 2.35 1.22
C ASN A 77 -9.96 3.46 0.45
N SER A 78 -10.28 3.22 -0.82
CA SER A 78 -11.05 4.15 -1.66
C SER A 78 -12.50 4.33 -1.20
N LEU A 79 -13.11 3.25 -0.69
CA LEU A 79 -14.48 3.24 -0.22
C LEU A 79 -14.65 3.86 1.17
N ARG A 80 -13.56 4.14 1.91
CA ARG A 80 -13.59 4.69 3.27
C ARG A 80 -14.47 5.95 3.39
N GLY A 81 -14.32 6.87 2.45
CA GLY A 81 -15.08 8.13 2.42
C GLY A 81 -16.57 7.91 2.09
N PRO A 82 -16.89 7.31 0.93
CA PRO A 82 -18.27 7.00 0.54
C PRO A 82 -19.06 6.20 1.57
N LEU A 83 -18.42 5.23 2.25
CA LEU A 83 -19.05 4.41 3.28
C LEU A 83 -19.23 5.15 4.62
N GLY A 84 -18.74 6.38 4.74
CA GLY A 84 -18.85 7.16 5.97
C GLY A 84 -18.19 6.50 7.17
N VAL A 85 -17.08 5.75 6.96
CA VAL A 85 -16.41 4.93 7.99
C VAL A 85 -16.03 5.73 9.25
N GLY A 86 -15.84 7.05 9.13
CA GLY A 86 -15.62 7.93 10.28
C GLY A 86 -16.73 7.91 11.32
N LYS A 87 -17.98 7.65 10.89
CA LYS A 87 -19.18 7.59 11.74
C LYS A 87 -19.43 6.22 12.35
N TRP A 88 -18.66 5.20 11.97
CA TRP A 88 -18.81 3.86 12.51
C TRP A 88 -18.30 3.80 13.95
N ASN A 89 -18.73 2.78 14.70
CA ASN A 89 -18.20 2.51 16.02
C ASN A 89 -16.67 2.23 15.97
N VAL A 90 -16.00 2.40 17.11
CA VAL A 90 -14.53 2.34 17.18
C VAL A 90 -13.99 0.99 16.70
N GLY A 91 -14.64 -0.12 17.07
CA GLY A 91 -14.23 -1.47 16.70
C GLY A 91 -14.27 -1.70 15.19
N ALA A 92 -15.43 -1.46 14.57
CA ALA A 92 -15.63 -1.61 13.13
C ALA A 92 -14.71 -0.68 12.33
N ARG A 93 -14.53 0.57 12.77
CA ARG A 93 -13.62 1.52 12.14
C ARG A 93 -12.16 1.03 12.18
N LYS A 94 -11.71 0.46 13.30
CA LYS A 94 -10.36 -0.11 13.42
C LYS A 94 -10.18 -1.32 12.51
N ALA A 95 -11.13 -2.26 12.53
CA ALA A 95 -11.10 -3.45 11.68
C ALA A 95 -11.04 -3.09 10.20
N PHE A 96 -11.90 -2.16 9.75
CA PHE A 96 -11.87 -1.64 8.39
C PHE A 96 -10.53 -0.99 8.06
N ASN A 97 -9.97 -0.20 8.98
CA ASN A 97 -8.68 0.44 8.76
C ASN A 97 -7.52 -0.57 8.69
N TYR A 98 -7.56 -1.67 9.43
CA TYR A 98 -6.54 -2.73 9.26
C TYR A 98 -6.63 -3.37 7.89
N LEU A 99 -7.83 -3.70 7.44
CA LEU A 99 -8.05 -4.26 6.11
C LEU A 99 -7.62 -3.27 5.01
N ALA A 100 -8.08 -2.03 5.08
CA ALA A 100 -7.80 -0.99 4.10
C ALA A 100 -6.32 -0.57 4.08
N ASN A 101 -5.59 -0.69 5.19
CA ASN A 101 -4.15 -0.36 5.25
C ASN A 101 -3.24 -1.58 5.07
N SER A 102 -3.79 -2.79 4.90
CA SER A 102 -2.99 -4.01 4.66
C SER A 102 -2.19 -3.95 3.37
N TYR A 103 -2.56 -3.10 2.39
CA TYR A 103 -1.78 -2.84 1.17
C TYR A 103 -0.31 -2.53 1.44
N ILE A 104 0.01 -1.93 2.59
CA ILE A 104 1.38 -1.58 2.99
C ILE A 104 2.21 -2.87 3.13
N VAL A 105 1.72 -3.82 3.92
CA VAL A 105 2.44 -5.09 4.13
C VAL A 105 2.41 -5.93 2.86
N LEU A 106 1.26 -5.99 2.18
CA LEU A 106 1.11 -6.74 0.94
C LEU A 106 2.04 -6.21 -0.18
N SER A 107 2.30 -4.91 -0.21
CA SER A 107 3.23 -4.32 -1.17
C SER A 107 4.67 -4.81 -1.01
N LEU A 108 5.11 -5.13 0.21
CA LEU A 108 6.42 -5.77 0.47
C LEU A 108 6.49 -7.12 -0.26
N PHE A 109 5.44 -7.94 -0.11
CA PHE A 109 5.38 -9.25 -0.75
C PHE A 109 5.36 -9.16 -2.28
N LEU A 110 4.69 -8.16 -2.85
CA LEU A 110 4.68 -7.93 -4.30
C LEU A 110 6.06 -7.51 -4.83
N MET A 111 6.84 -6.76 -4.06
CA MET A 111 8.21 -6.37 -4.45
C MET A 111 9.24 -7.47 -4.22
N ALA A 112 8.96 -8.44 -3.34
CA ALA A 112 9.93 -9.44 -2.91
C ALA A 112 10.56 -10.26 -4.06
N PRO A 113 9.81 -10.76 -5.07
CA PRO A 113 10.40 -11.51 -6.19
C PRO A 113 11.43 -10.69 -6.97
N ALA A 114 11.12 -9.41 -7.23
CA ALA A 114 12.00 -8.51 -7.95
C ALA A 114 13.28 -8.22 -7.16
N VAL A 115 13.16 -7.95 -5.85
CA VAL A 115 14.31 -7.73 -4.98
C VAL A 115 15.23 -8.95 -4.95
N LYS A 116 14.65 -10.15 -4.81
CA LYS A 116 15.42 -11.40 -4.81
C LYS A 116 16.16 -11.59 -6.14
N LYS A 117 15.49 -11.35 -7.28
CA LYS A 117 16.06 -11.45 -8.64
C LYS A 117 17.19 -10.45 -8.88
N LEU A 118 17.04 -9.20 -8.42
CA LEU A 118 18.00 -8.13 -8.69
C LEU A 118 19.22 -8.14 -7.77
N THR A 119 19.05 -8.56 -6.51
CA THR A 119 20.09 -8.42 -5.48
C THR A 119 20.65 -9.76 -4.99
N GLY A 120 19.93 -10.86 -5.18
CA GLY A 120 20.24 -12.17 -4.58
C GLY A 120 19.98 -12.27 -3.07
N VAL A 121 19.81 -11.14 -2.39
CA VAL A 121 19.59 -11.04 -0.94
C VAL A 121 18.15 -11.42 -0.57
N GLU A 122 17.95 -11.91 0.65
CA GLU A 122 16.62 -12.12 1.22
C GLU A 122 15.81 -10.81 1.22
N PRO A 123 14.65 -10.74 0.54
CA PRO A 123 13.93 -9.48 0.35
C PRO A 123 13.55 -8.77 1.64
N VAL A 124 13.30 -9.54 2.70
CA VAL A 124 12.97 -9.05 4.05
C VAL A 124 14.05 -8.10 4.58
N LEU A 125 15.33 -8.39 4.31
CA LEU A 125 16.48 -7.60 4.77
C LEU A 125 16.59 -6.24 4.07
N ILE A 126 15.95 -6.07 2.91
CA ILE A 126 15.96 -4.82 2.15
C ILE A 126 14.66 -4.06 2.38
N LEU A 127 13.54 -4.75 2.23
CA LEU A 127 12.21 -4.13 2.21
C LEU A 127 11.75 -3.68 3.59
N ILE A 128 12.02 -4.44 4.67
CA ILE A 128 11.64 -4.00 6.02
C ILE A 128 12.41 -2.73 6.42
N PRO A 129 13.76 -2.67 6.32
CA PRO A 129 14.50 -1.45 6.60
C PRO A 129 14.08 -0.27 5.73
N LEU A 130 13.72 -0.51 4.46
CA LEU A 130 13.22 0.55 3.57
C LEU A 130 11.93 1.19 4.11
N PHE A 131 10.94 0.38 4.51
CA PHE A 131 9.66 0.90 5.03
C PHE A 131 9.82 1.56 6.40
N LEU A 132 10.57 0.93 7.31
CA LEU A 132 10.86 1.50 8.64
C LEU A 132 11.70 2.77 8.53
N GLY A 133 12.70 2.78 7.66
CA GLY A 133 13.52 3.95 7.36
C GLY A 133 12.68 5.09 6.80
N THR A 134 11.73 4.80 5.90
CA THR A 134 10.80 5.81 5.38
C THR A 134 9.95 6.41 6.51
N TYR A 135 9.41 5.57 7.39
CA TYR A 135 8.70 6.04 8.58
C TYR A 135 9.58 6.95 9.45
N TYR A 136 10.80 6.51 9.74
CA TYR A 136 11.74 7.26 10.59
C TYR A 136 12.18 8.58 9.96
N VAL A 137 12.48 8.61 8.66
CA VAL A 137 12.86 9.85 7.95
C VAL A 137 11.70 10.85 7.98
N VAL A 138 10.47 10.39 7.75
CA VAL A 138 9.31 11.29 7.75
C VAL A 138 9.00 11.76 9.17
N TRP A 139 8.95 10.89 10.17
CA TRP A 139 8.48 11.23 11.53
C TRP A 139 9.59 11.60 12.52
N GLY A 140 10.73 10.94 12.46
CA GLY A 140 11.86 11.12 13.38
C GLY A 140 12.56 12.48 13.26
N TRP A 141 12.35 13.23 12.18
CA TRP A 141 13.09 14.48 11.92
C TRP A 141 12.52 15.74 12.60
N ARG A 142 11.71 15.59 13.66
CA ARG A 142 11.38 16.68 14.60
C ARG A 142 11.31 16.13 16.02
N ARG A 143 12.42 16.30 16.75
CA ARG A 143 12.38 16.67 18.17
C ARG A 143 12.47 18.18 18.24
#